data_AF-A0A9X1VKS8-F1
#
_entry.id   AF-A0A9X1VKS8-F1
#
_cell.length_a   1.000
_cell.length_b   1.000
_cell.length_c   1.000
_cell.angle_alpha   90.00
_cell.angle_beta   90.00
_cell.angle_gamma   90.00
#
_symmetry.space_group_name_H-M   'P 1'
#
loop_
_entity.id
_entity.type
_entity.pdbx_description
1 polymer ?
#
loop_
_entity_poly.entity_id
_entity_poly.type
_entity_poly.pdbx_seq_one_letter_code
_entity_poly.pdbx_strand_id
1 'polypeptide(L)'
;MASQANAVMDERVVQTLALHYLHSRYAKMNPQSKIFADVEMLLNKQYEGKKGHDRVDGLICINKAGNSHSVAIEAKSMKTAYSLLTASKEASTKQTLLISALLVVPTFIALVVCWTLAWYWLILIAAGTLLASFLVIGFYNDSPSLLTTGVHEQLGRYAGNEKWLALPEEAKQYLVSTEKWNHFLKICRHVGYGLVTVNHDGFVVEWQGPKQIQGDFIGSYKQEQEIRNYLAGKTSQLTNYASCLHFKNKLQTVACKNPLSKVSVPVI
;
A
#
# COMPACT_ATOMS: atom_id res chain seq x y z
N MET A 1 27.26 -21.64 14.49
CA MET A 1 26.08 -20.96 13.89
C MET A 1 26.56 -19.63 13.36
N ALA A 2 26.83 -19.55 12.06
CA ALA A 2 27.25 -18.29 11.45
C ALA A 2 26.06 -17.34 11.48
N SER A 3 26.25 -16.18 12.12
CA SER A 3 25.37 -15.02 11.99
C SER A 3 25.25 -14.72 10.49
N GLN A 4 24.17 -15.20 9.86
CA GLN A 4 23.77 -14.68 8.55
C GLN A 4 23.53 -13.19 8.78
N ALA A 5 24.45 -12.36 8.31
CA ALA A 5 24.20 -10.95 8.21
C ALA A 5 22.88 -10.81 7.44
N ASN A 6 21.84 -10.29 8.10
CA ASN A 6 20.52 -10.09 7.54
C ASN A 6 20.65 -9.21 6.30
N ALA A 7 20.90 -9.83 5.15
CA ALA A 7 21.08 -9.14 3.89
C ALA A 7 19.72 -8.53 3.54
N VAL A 8 19.62 -7.21 3.61
CA VAL A 8 18.36 -6.51 3.31
C VAL A 8 17.94 -6.87 1.89
N MET A 9 16.71 -7.39 1.74
CA MET A 9 16.18 -7.75 0.43
C MET A 9 16.04 -6.49 -0.43
N ASP A 10 16.56 -6.57 -1.66
CA ASP A 10 16.42 -5.51 -2.65
C ASP A 10 14.95 -5.34 -3.09
N GLU A 11 14.54 -4.10 -3.29
CA GLU A 11 13.17 -3.73 -3.69
C GLU A 11 12.77 -4.42 -4.99
N ARG A 12 13.71 -4.49 -5.95
CA ARG A 12 13.49 -5.17 -7.24
C ARG A 12 13.19 -6.66 -7.08
N VAL A 13 13.76 -7.30 -6.05
CA VAL A 13 13.50 -8.71 -5.76
C VAL A 13 12.09 -8.88 -5.22
N VAL A 14 11.69 -8.04 -4.25
CA VAL A 14 10.31 -8.01 -3.71
C VAL A 14 9.30 -7.78 -4.83
N GLN A 15 9.53 -6.77 -5.66
CA GLN A 15 8.71 -6.40 -6.82
C GLN A 15 8.53 -7.57 -7.80
N THR A 16 9.63 -8.19 -8.22
CA THR A 16 9.60 -9.29 -9.20
C THR A 16 8.86 -10.51 -8.66
N LEU A 17 9.12 -10.86 -7.40
CA LEU A 17 8.49 -12.02 -6.75
C LEU A 17 6.99 -11.79 -6.50
N ALA A 18 6.61 -10.60 -6.06
CA ALA A 18 5.21 -10.22 -5.88
C ALA A 18 4.46 -10.20 -7.22
N LEU A 19 5.03 -9.59 -8.27
CA LEU A 19 4.46 -9.60 -9.62
C LEU A 19 4.28 -11.04 -10.12
N HIS A 20 5.25 -11.91 -9.89
CA HIS A 20 5.18 -13.31 -10.29
C HIS A 20 4.07 -14.09 -9.57
N TYR A 21 3.99 -13.93 -8.25
CA TYR A 21 2.93 -14.53 -7.44
C TYR A 21 1.56 -14.08 -7.94
N LEU A 22 1.36 -12.77 -8.10
CA LEU A 22 0.09 -12.20 -8.53
C LEU A 22 -0.26 -12.61 -9.96
N HIS A 23 0.68 -12.57 -10.90
CA HIS A 23 0.46 -13.08 -12.25
C HIS A 23 -0.03 -14.53 -12.23
N SER A 24 0.61 -15.38 -11.44
CA SER A 24 0.24 -16.79 -11.30
C SER A 24 -1.15 -16.96 -10.68
N ARG A 25 -1.49 -16.14 -9.68
CA ARG A 25 -2.82 -16.10 -9.06
C ARG A 25 -3.89 -15.71 -10.07
N TYR A 26 -3.70 -14.64 -10.83
CA TYR A 26 -4.66 -14.17 -11.83
C TYR A 26 -4.79 -15.11 -13.02
N ALA A 27 -3.71 -15.77 -13.45
CA ALA A 27 -3.74 -16.81 -14.48
C ALA A 27 -4.61 -17.99 -14.06
N LYS A 28 -4.50 -18.43 -12.80
CA LYS A 28 -5.37 -19.48 -12.24
C LYS A 28 -6.84 -19.06 -12.19
N MET A 29 -7.12 -17.81 -11.86
CA MET A 29 -8.49 -17.29 -11.79
C MET A 29 -9.10 -17.01 -13.18
N ASN A 30 -8.28 -16.80 -14.22
CA ASN A 30 -8.73 -16.45 -15.57
C ASN A 30 -7.96 -17.26 -16.64
N PRO A 31 -8.13 -18.60 -16.69
CA PRO A 31 -7.28 -19.48 -17.50
C PRO A 31 -7.38 -19.26 -19.01
N GLN A 32 -8.47 -18.64 -19.49
CA GLN A 32 -8.70 -18.35 -20.90
C GLN A 32 -8.28 -16.93 -21.29
N SER A 33 -7.98 -16.08 -20.32
CA SER A 33 -7.66 -14.67 -20.55
C SER A 33 -6.17 -14.49 -20.83
N LYS A 34 -5.86 -13.63 -21.79
CA LYS A 34 -4.49 -13.09 -21.93
C LYS A 34 -4.20 -12.16 -20.75
N ILE A 35 -2.99 -12.30 -20.21
CA ILE A 35 -2.52 -11.53 -19.07
C ILE A 35 -1.25 -10.80 -19.47
N PHE A 36 -1.31 -9.48 -19.48
CA PHE A 36 -0.14 -8.64 -19.58
C PHE A 36 0.42 -8.43 -18.17
N ALA A 37 1.74 -8.55 -18.01
CA ALA A 37 2.42 -8.21 -16.77
C ALA A 37 3.79 -7.59 -17.07
N ASP A 38 4.09 -6.47 -16.43
CA ASP A 38 5.40 -5.84 -16.53
C ASP A 38 5.78 -5.07 -15.26
N VAL A 39 7.07 -4.79 -15.13
CA VAL A 39 7.68 -4.01 -14.05
C VAL A 39 7.93 -2.56 -14.49
N GLU A 40 7.94 -1.63 -13.53
CA GLU A 40 8.33 -0.22 -13.72
C GLU A 40 7.53 0.50 -14.84
N MET A 41 6.20 0.33 -14.87
CA MET A 41 5.34 0.93 -15.89
C MET A 41 5.15 2.44 -15.69
N LEU A 42 5.29 3.21 -16.76
CA LEU A 42 5.20 4.66 -16.72
C LEU A 42 3.74 5.15 -16.82
N LEU A 43 3.41 6.17 -16.02
CA LEU A 43 2.11 6.84 -16.09
C LEU A 43 2.08 7.90 -17.21
N ASN A 44 0.90 8.16 -17.74
CA ASN A 44 0.64 9.29 -18.64
C ASN A 44 0.76 10.63 -17.88
N LYS A 45 1.15 11.70 -18.59
CA LYS A 45 1.37 13.05 -18.00
C LYS A 45 0.22 13.57 -17.15
N GLN A 46 -1.02 13.19 -17.47
CA GLN A 46 -2.21 13.58 -16.72
C GLN A 46 -2.28 12.97 -15.31
N TYR A 47 -1.60 11.85 -15.11
CA TYR A 47 -1.56 11.07 -13.86
C TYR A 47 -0.19 11.13 -13.18
N GLU A 48 0.79 11.77 -13.82
CA GLU A 48 2.09 12.02 -13.21
C GLU A 48 1.95 13.05 -12.09
N GLY A 49 2.63 12.81 -10.97
CA GLY A 49 2.84 13.82 -9.95
C GLY A 49 3.71 14.98 -10.46
N LYS A 50 3.98 15.95 -9.59
CA LYS A 50 4.72 17.20 -9.90
C LYS A 50 6.07 17.02 -10.61
N LYS A 51 6.66 15.83 -10.57
CA LYS A 51 7.98 15.51 -11.13
C LYS A 51 7.94 14.90 -12.53
N GLY A 52 6.76 14.61 -13.10
CA GLY A 52 6.63 14.22 -14.51
C GLY A 52 7.18 12.84 -14.91
N HIS A 53 7.51 11.98 -13.93
CA HIS A 53 8.14 10.68 -14.18
C HIS A 53 7.66 9.62 -13.17
N ASP A 54 6.37 9.64 -12.83
CA ASP A 54 5.82 8.66 -11.92
C ASP A 54 5.69 7.29 -12.63
N ARG A 55 6.12 6.25 -11.91
CA ARG A 55 6.08 4.85 -12.34
C ARG A 55 5.41 4.00 -11.28
N VAL A 56 4.72 2.96 -11.72
CA VAL A 56 4.23 1.89 -10.84
C VAL A 56 5.25 0.76 -10.85
N ASP A 57 5.50 0.15 -9.69
CA ASP A 57 6.51 -0.90 -9.60
C ASP A 57 6.06 -2.16 -10.37
N GLY A 58 4.79 -2.53 -10.33
CA GLY A 58 4.27 -3.60 -11.16
C GLY A 58 2.88 -3.31 -11.69
N LEU A 59 2.62 -3.78 -12.90
CA LEU A 59 1.30 -3.72 -13.52
C LEU A 59 0.91 -5.09 -14.05
N ILE A 60 -0.29 -5.54 -13.73
CA ILE A 60 -0.94 -6.68 -14.39
C ILE A 60 -2.21 -6.18 -15.04
N CYS A 61 -2.42 -6.50 -16.31
CA CYS A 61 -3.66 -6.21 -17.03
C CYS A 61 -4.24 -7.50 -17.60
N ILE A 62 -5.55 -7.65 -17.52
CA ILE A 62 -6.28 -8.86 -17.92
C ILE A 62 -7.53 -8.43 -18.66
N ASN A 63 -7.91 -9.17 -19.69
CA ASN A 63 -9.25 -9.05 -20.25
C ASN A 63 -10.18 -10.06 -19.56
N LYS A 64 -11.02 -9.58 -18.64
CA LYS A 64 -11.98 -10.38 -17.90
C LYS A 64 -13.38 -10.19 -18.49
N ALA A 65 -13.85 -11.20 -19.22
CA ALA A 65 -15.18 -11.21 -19.84
C ALA A 65 -15.47 -9.97 -20.71
N GLY A 66 -14.48 -9.51 -21.47
CA GLY A 66 -14.60 -8.34 -22.34
C GLY A 66 -14.25 -7.00 -21.67
N ASN A 67 -14.10 -6.97 -20.36
CA ASN A 67 -13.69 -5.77 -19.61
C ASN A 67 -12.19 -5.81 -19.30
N SER A 68 -11.51 -4.68 -19.48
CA SER A 68 -10.15 -4.51 -18.98
C SER A 68 -10.16 -4.49 -17.45
N HIS A 69 -9.26 -5.27 -16.86
CA HIS A 69 -9.01 -5.30 -15.42
C HIS A 69 -7.52 -5.09 -15.19
N SER A 70 -7.15 -4.03 -14.50
CA SER A 70 -5.77 -3.70 -14.17
C SER A 70 -5.50 -3.78 -12.68
N VAL A 71 -4.29 -4.20 -12.35
CA VAL A 71 -3.82 -4.45 -11.00
C VAL A 71 -2.48 -3.72 -10.86
N ALA A 72 -2.46 -2.68 -10.04
CA ALA A 72 -1.27 -1.93 -9.73
C ALA A 72 -0.57 -2.54 -8.51
N ILE A 73 0.75 -2.67 -8.56
CA ILE A 73 1.58 -3.22 -7.49
C ILE A 73 2.60 -2.16 -7.11
N GLU A 74 2.62 -1.82 -5.83
CA GLU A 74 3.66 -1.00 -5.21
C GLU A 74 4.55 -1.90 -4.35
N ALA A 75 5.85 -1.89 -4.61
CA ALA A 75 6.83 -2.62 -3.83
C ALA A 75 7.64 -1.65 -2.99
N LYS A 76 7.98 -2.04 -1.76
CA LYS A 76 8.84 -1.23 -0.90
C LYS A 76 9.93 -2.07 -0.30
N SER A 77 11.16 -1.55 -0.36
CA SER A 77 12.24 -2.09 0.46
C SER A 77 11.92 -2.00 1.95
N MET A 78 12.63 -2.77 2.76
CA MET A 78 12.55 -2.76 4.21
C MET A 78 12.74 -1.34 4.80
N LYS A 79 13.69 -0.57 4.27
CA LYS A 79 14.00 0.79 4.74
C LYS A 79 12.83 1.74 4.50
N THR A 80 12.21 1.64 3.33
CA THR A 80 11.06 2.48 2.98
C THR A 80 9.81 2.02 3.73
N ALA A 81 9.61 0.71 3.88
CA ALA A 81 8.52 0.18 4.70
C ALA A 81 8.56 0.77 6.12
N TYR A 82 9.74 0.88 6.72
CA TYR A 82 9.90 1.53 8.03
C TYR A 82 9.48 3.01 8.03
N SER A 83 9.89 3.79 7.03
CA SER A 83 9.55 5.23 6.97
C SER A 83 8.05 5.48 6.78
N LEU A 84 7.39 4.60 6.02
CA LEU A 84 5.95 4.61 5.84
C LEU A 84 5.19 4.38 7.15
N LEU A 85 5.79 3.63 8.07
CA LEU A 85 5.22 3.31 9.37
C LEU A 85 5.55 4.34 10.45
N THR A 86 6.67 5.07 10.33
CA THR A 86 7.05 6.12 11.28
C THR A 86 6.43 7.48 10.96
N ALA A 87 6.26 7.83 9.68
CA ALA A 87 5.62 9.09 9.25
C ALA A 87 4.19 9.27 9.81
N SER A 88 3.51 8.15 10.04
CA SER A 88 2.26 8.03 10.80
C SER A 88 2.25 8.84 12.11
N LYS A 89 3.34 8.74 12.90
CA LYS A 89 3.40 9.30 14.25
C LYS A 89 3.52 10.83 14.22
N GLU A 90 4.22 11.36 13.22
CA GLU A 90 4.42 12.82 13.07
C GLU A 90 3.17 13.53 12.52
N ALA A 91 2.48 12.91 11.56
CA ALA A 91 1.24 13.45 11.01
C ALA A 91 0.14 13.54 12.08
N SER A 92 0.00 12.50 12.91
CA SER A 92 -0.89 12.51 14.07
C SER A 92 -0.55 13.63 15.05
N THR A 93 0.75 13.88 15.32
CA THR A 93 1.16 14.94 16.26
C THR A 93 0.84 16.35 15.74
N LYS A 94 1.10 16.63 14.46
CA LYS A 94 0.82 17.94 13.85
C LYS A 94 -0.68 18.22 13.77
N GLN A 95 -1.50 17.22 13.44
CA GLN A 95 -2.95 17.38 13.39
C GLN A 95 -3.57 17.47 14.78
N THR A 96 -3.05 16.73 15.77
CA THR A 96 -3.43 16.90 17.18
C THR A 96 -3.11 18.31 17.66
N LEU A 97 -1.94 18.85 17.29
CA LEU A 97 -1.58 20.25 17.55
C LEU A 97 -2.57 21.22 16.88
N LEU A 98 -2.94 20.99 15.62
CA LEU A 98 -3.88 21.85 14.88
C LEU A 98 -5.29 21.81 15.47
N ILE A 99 -5.79 20.61 15.81
CA ILE A 99 -7.08 20.41 16.49
C ILE A 99 -7.05 21.04 17.88
N SER A 100 -5.99 20.84 18.65
CA SER A 100 -5.83 21.46 19.97
C SER A 100 -5.77 22.98 19.87
N ALA A 101 -5.08 23.54 18.87
CA ALA A 101 -5.05 24.99 18.62
C ALA A 101 -6.44 25.51 18.22
N LEU A 102 -7.16 24.77 17.37
CA LEU A 102 -8.53 25.10 16.97
C LEU A 102 -9.52 25.06 18.14
N LEU A 103 -9.22 24.33 19.20
CA LEU A 103 -10.06 24.27 20.40
C LEU A 103 -9.64 25.32 21.44
N VAL A 104 -8.33 25.50 21.65
CA VAL A 104 -7.79 26.44 22.65
C VAL A 104 -8.05 27.90 22.26
N VAL A 105 -7.87 28.26 20.99
CA VAL A 105 -8.01 29.66 20.53
C VAL A 105 -9.44 30.19 20.69
N PRO A 106 -10.50 29.50 20.23
CA PRO A 106 -11.88 29.95 20.44
C PRO A 106 -12.28 29.93 21.90
N THR A 107 -11.79 28.97 22.70
CA THR A 107 -12.05 28.93 24.14
C THR A 107 -11.47 30.15 24.84
N PHE A 108 -10.25 30.55 24.47
CA PHE A 108 -9.62 31.76 25.00
C PHE A 108 -10.38 33.02 24.58
N ILE A 109 -10.78 33.14 23.31
CA ILE A 109 -11.59 34.27 22.82
C ILE A 109 -12.94 34.33 23.57
N ALA A 110 -13.60 33.19 23.75
CA ALA A 110 -14.86 33.11 24.48
C ALA A 110 -14.70 33.58 25.93
N LEU A 111 -13.64 33.16 26.62
CA LEU A 111 -13.33 33.59 27.99
C LEU A 111 -13.08 35.11 28.09
N VAL A 112 -12.37 35.69 27.11
CA VAL A 112 -12.09 37.14 27.08
C VAL A 112 -13.37 37.95 26.81
N VAL A 113 -14.17 37.54 25.82
CA VAL A 113 -15.43 38.22 25.45
C VAL A 113 -16.47 38.09 26.57
N CYS A 114 -16.48 36.96 27.27
CA CYS A 114 -17.43 36.67 28.33
C CYS A 114 -16.93 37.07 29.74
N TRP A 115 -15.83 37.82 29.87
CA TRP A 115 -15.24 38.16 31.16
C TRP A 115 -16.21 38.90 32.11
N THR A 116 -17.21 39.59 31.56
CA THR A 116 -18.24 40.29 32.34
C THR A 116 -19.38 39.38 32.83
N LEU A 117 -19.43 38.12 32.38
CA LEU A 117 -20.38 37.14 32.89
C LEU A 117 -19.99 36.70 34.30
N ALA A 118 -20.99 36.23 35.04
CA ALA A 118 -20.75 35.64 36.35
C ALA A 118 -19.80 34.44 36.25
N TRP A 119 -18.93 34.30 37.26
CA TRP A 119 -17.84 33.33 37.29
C TRP A 119 -18.26 31.88 37.00
N TYR A 120 -19.49 31.50 37.35
CA TYR A 120 -20.02 30.14 37.09
C TYR A 120 -20.25 29.85 35.61
N TRP A 121 -20.56 30.85 34.78
CA TRP A 121 -20.68 30.68 33.33
C TRP A 121 -19.33 30.43 32.67
N LEU A 122 -18.28 31.11 33.15
CA LEU A 122 -16.91 30.89 32.69
C LEU A 122 -16.45 29.46 32.96
N ILE A 123 -16.79 28.92 34.13
CA ILE A 123 -16.50 27.52 34.49
C ILE A 123 -17.24 26.55 33.57
N LEU A 124 -18.53 26.77 33.30
CA LEU A 124 -19.31 25.91 32.41
C LEU A 124 -18.77 25.91 30.97
N ILE A 125 -18.40 27.09 30.46
CA ILE A 125 -17.80 27.23 29.12
C ILE A 125 -16.47 26.48 29.06
N ALA A 126 -15.59 26.66 30.06
CA ALA A 126 -14.30 25.98 30.13
C ALA A 126 -14.45 24.45 30.26
N ALA A 127 -15.37 23.97 31.09
CA ALA A 127 -15.65 22.55 31.25
C ALA A 127 -16.23 21.93 29.97
N GLY A 128 -17.17 22.62 29.32
CA GLY A 128 -17.78 22.18 28.06
C GLY A 128 -16.78 22.10 26.92
N THR A 129 -15.88 23.08 26.81
CA THR A 129 -14.80 23.07 25.79
C THR A 129 -13.75 21.99 26.07
N LEU A 130 -13.37 21.75 27.33
CA LEU A 130 -12.50 20.62 27.68
C LEU A 130 -13.13 19.27 27.35
N LEU A 131 -14.42 19.08 27.67
CA LEU A 131 -15.15 17.86 27.35
C LEU A 131 -15.27 17.65 25.84
N ALA A 132 -15.64 18.69 25.09
CA ALA A 132 -15.69 18.64 23.63
C ALA A 132 -14.31 18.32 23.04
N SER A 133 -13.25 18.91 23.57
CA SER A 133 -11.87 18.63 23.15
C SER A 133 -11.48 17.17 23.40
N PHE A 134 -11.81 16.64 24.58
CA PHE A 134 -11.55 15.25 24.92
C PHE A 134 -12.30 14.29 24.01
N LEU A 135 -13.57 14.56 23.71
CA LEU A 135 -14.36 13.76 22.77
C LEU A 135 -13.76 13.81 21.36
N VAL A 136 -13.42 14.99 20.85
CA VAL A 136 -12.81 15.14 19.52
C VAL A 136 -11.49 14.38 19.44
N ILE A 137 -10.62 14.49 20.45
CA ILE A 137 -9.34 13.76 20.50
C ILE A 137 -9.59 12.24 20.57
N GLY A 138 -10.55 11.79 21.38
CA GLY A 138 -10.93 10.38 21.50
C GLY A 138 -11.41 9.79 20.18
N PHE A 139 -12.27 10.50 19.45
CA PHE A 139 -12.76 10.06 18.14
C PHE A 139 -11.71 10.15 17.02
N TYR A 140 -10.80 11.12 17.08
CA TYR A 140 -9.76 11.27 16.05
C TYR A 140 -8.59 10.30 16.21
N ASN A 141 -8.17 9.98 17.43
CA ASN A 141 -7.05 9.08 17.68
C ASN A 141 -7.32 7.63 17.21
N ASP A 142 -8.58 7.22 17.18
CA ASP A 142 -8.98 5.89 16.69
C ASP A 142 -9.17 5.83 15.17
N SER A 143 -9.02 6.95 14.44
CA SER A 143 -9.18 6.95 12.99
C SER A 143 -7.95 6.35 12.30
N PRO A 144 -8.08 5.21 11.58
CA PRO A 144 -6.98 4.61 10.83
C PRO A 144 -6.48 5.49 9.66
N SER A 145 -7.15 6.61 9.38
CA SER A 145 -6.81 7.56 8.32
C SER A 145 -5.49 8.31 8.54
N LEU A 146 -5.01 8.38 9.79
CA LEU A 146 -3.86 9.23 10.16
C LEU A 146 -2.49 8.61 9.81
N LEU A 147 -2.44 7.29 9.64
CA LEU A 147 -1.17 6.58 9.52
C LEU A 147 -0.55 6.56 8.12
N THR A 148 -1.30 6.95 7.09
CA THR A 148 -0.98 6.48 5.74
C THR A 148 -0.64 7.54 4.72
N THR A 149 -0.36 8.80 5.09
CA THR A 149 -0.18 9.86 4.08
C THR A 149 0.84 9.48 2.99
N GLY A 150 2.02 8.97 3.33
CA GLY A 150 3.03 8.60 2.33
C GLY A 150 2.63 7.43 1.40
N VAL A 151 2.23 6.29 1.96
CA VAL A 151 1.85 5.08 1.18
C VAL A 151 0.55 5.30 0.42
N HIS A 152 -0.44 5.86 1.10
CA HIS A 152 -1.75 6.09 0.52
C HIS A 152 -1.69 7.15 -0.56
N GLU A 153 -0.87 8.19 -0.41
CA GLU A 153 -0.66 9.17 -1.48
C GLU A 153 0.10 8.55 -2.67
N GLN A 154 1.03 7.62 -2.44
CA GLN A 154 1.70 6.87 -3.52
C GLN A 154 0.75 5.90 -4.22
N LEU A 155 0.18 4.93 -3.49
CA LEU A 155 -0.78 3.96 -4.04
C LEU A 155 -2.06 4.61 -4.55
N GLY A 156 -2.48 5.73 -3.96
CA GLY A 156 -3.61 6.54 -4.42
C GLY A 156 -3.43 7.02 -5.85
N ARG A 157 -2.20 7.41 -6.23
CA ARG A 157 -1.87 7.92 -7.57
C ARG A 157 -1.91 6.85 -8.67
N TYR A 158 -1.59 5.61 -8.35
CA TYR A 158 -1.61 4.54 -9.34
C TYR A 158 -3.04 4.13 -9.68
N ALA A 159 -3.39 4.22 -10.95
CA ALA A 159 -4.72 3.88 -11.44
C ALA A 159 -4.85 2.35 -11.62
N GLY A 160 -5.80 1.72 -10.96
CA GLY A 160 -6.00 0.28 -11.07
C GLY A 160 -7.31 -0.18 -10.46
N ASN A 161 -7.90 -1.24 -11.03
CA ASN A 161 -9.09 -1.90 -10.46
C ASN A 161 -8.77 -2.52 -9.10
N GLU A 162 -7.54 -3.00 -8.95
CA GLU A 162 -7.00 -3.52 -7.70
C GLU A 162 -5.62 -2.90 -7.44
N LYS A 163 -5.29 -2.70 -6.16
CA LYS A 163 -4.02 -2.11 -5.73
C LYS A 163 -3.38 -3.00 -4.69
N TRP A 164 -2.15 -3.40 -4.91
CA TRP A 164 -1.39 -4.27 -4.02
C TRP A 164 -0.16 -3.56 -3.49
N LEU A 165 0.11 -3.80 -2.21
CA LEU A 165 1.37 -3.45 -1.57
C LEU A 165 2.18 -4.74 -1.35
N ALA A 166 3.44 -4.71 -1.76
CA ALA A 166 4.40 -5.80 -1.59
C ALA A 166 5.53 -5.36 -0.67
N LEU A 167 5.74 -6.11 0.41
CA LEU A 167 6.78 -5.84 1.41
C LEU A 167 7.69 -7.06 1.58
N PRO A 168 8.96 -6.88 1.99
CA PRO A 168 9.76 -7.98 2.50
C PRO A 168 9.17 -8.51 3.83
N GLU A 169 9.25 -9.81 4.10
CA GLU A 169 8.73 -10.42 5.34
C GLU A 169 9.38 -9.80 6.59
N GLU A 170 10.64 -9.42 6.50
CA GLU A 170 11.39 -8.79 7.59
C GLU A 170 10.81 -7.43 7.98
N ALA A 171 10.06 -6.76 7.10
CA ALA A 171 9.34 -5.52 7.45
C ALA A 171 8.38 -5.73 8.63
N LYS A 172 7.87 -6.95 8.82
CA LYS A 172 7.04 -7.31 9.98
C LYS A 172 7.81 -7.21 11.29
N GLN A 173 9.11 -7.49 11.32
CA GLN A 173 9.92 -7.43 12.53
C GLN A 173 10.11 -5.99 13.03
N TYR A 174 10.14 -5.02 12.09
CA TYR A 174 10.16 -3.59 12.41
C TYR A 174 8.80 -3.07 12.91
N LEU A 175 7.72 -3.80 12.62
CA LEU A 175 6.46 -3.67 13.34
C LEU A 175 6.58 -4.47 14.64
N VAL A 176 7.40 -3.91 15.54
CA VAL A 176 7.92 -4.51 16.80
C VAL A 176 6.83 -5.16 17.68
N SER A 177 5.56 -4.80 17.51
CA SER A 177 4.44 -5.50 18.13
C SER A 177 3.46 -6.05 17.10
N THR A 178 2.94 -7.25 17.37
CA THR A 178 1.81 -7.85 16.64
C THR A 178 0.62 -6.90 16.52
N GLU A 179 0.43 -6.04 17.53
CA GLU A 179 -0.59 -4.99 17.52
C GLU A 179 -0.38 -3.97 16.39
N LYS A 180 0.84 -3.47 16.19
CA LYS A 180 1.16 -2.53 15.09
C LYS A 180 0.98 -3.19 13.72
N TRP A 181 1.39 -4.45 13.57
CA TRP A 181 1.14 -5.22 12.34
C TRP A 181 -0.36 -5.36 12.06
N ASN A 182 -1.14 -5.75 13.07
CA ASN A 182 -2.59 -5.89 12.94
C ASN A 182 -3.27 -4.55 12.64
N HIS A 183 -2.79 -3.47 13.23
CA HIS A 183 -3.27 -2.13 12.94
C HIS A 183 -2.96 -1.73 11.49
N PHE A 184 -1.74 -2.01 11.00
CA PHE A 184 -1.38 -1.82 9.59
C PHE A 184 -2.31 -2.61 8.64
N LEU A 185 -2.58 -3.88 8.94
CA LEU A 185 -3.55 -4.69 8.19
C LEU A 185 -4.95 -4.06 8.18
N LYS A 186 -5.44 -3.56 9.34
CA LYS A 186 -6.73 -2.86 9.43
C LYS A 186 -6.76 -1.64 8.51
N ILE A 187 -5.67 -0.87 8.43
CA ILE A 187 -5.58 0.29 7.55
C ILE A 187 -5.60 -0.15 6.09
N CYS A 188 -4.74 -1.10 5.69
CA CYS A 188 -4.75 -1.63 4.33
C CYS A 188 -6.16 -2.12 3.95
N ARG A 189 -6.88 -2.78 4.86
CA ARG A 189 -8.25 -3.27 4.65
C ARG A 189 -9.24 -2.12 4.48
N HIS A 190 -9.17 -1.13 5.36
CA HIS A 190 -10.05 0.04 5.33
C HIS A 190 -9.89 0.82 4.01
N VAL A 191 -8.65 0.98 3.55
CA VAL A 191 -8.34 1.64 2.28
C VAL A 191 -8.64 0.74 1.08
N GLY A 192 -8.61 -0.58 1.25
CA GLY A 192 -8.89 -1.57 0.20
C GLY A 192 -7.66 -2.01 -0.60
N TYR A 193 -6.46 -1.94 -0.01
CA TYR A 193 -5.23 -2.46 -0.62
C TYR A 193 -5.03 -3.94 -0.32
N GLY A 194 -4.63 -4.72 -1.31
CA GLY A 194 -4.10 -6.06 -1.09
C GLY A 194 -2.71 -5.97 -0.47
N LEU A 195 -2.34 -6.94 0.36
CA LEU A 195 -1.02 -7.00 0.98
C LEU A 195 -0.40 -8.37 0.80
N VAL A 196 0.81 -8.38 0.23
CA VAL A 196 1.68 -9.56 0.16
C VAL A 196 3.02 -9.28 0.83
N THR A 197 3.57 -10.29 1.50
CA THR A 197 4.96 -10.26 1.96
C THR A 197 5.80 -11.29 1.24
N VAL A 198 7.05 -10.96 0.96
CA VAL A 198 8.01 -11.80 0.26
C VAL A 198 9.17 -12.13 1.19
N ASN A 199 9.51 -13.40 1.33
CA ASN A 199 10.64 -13.83 2.16
C ASN A 199 11.90 -14.10 1.33
N HIS A 200 13.05 -14.26 2.00
CA HIS A 200 14.34 -14.50 1.35
C HIS A 200 14.40 -15.75 0.46
N ASP A 201 13.59 -16.77 0.77
CA ASP A 201 13.47 -17.99 -0.03
C ASP A 201 12.57 -17.82 -1.26
N GLY A 202 11.97 -16.65 -1.42
CA GLY A 202 11.07 -16.31 -2.52
C GLY A 202 9.63 -16.79 -2.34
N PHE A 203 9.25 -17.22 -1.12
CA PHE A 203 7.86 -17.46 -0.78
C PHE A 203 7.12 -16.14 -0.61
N VAL A 204 5.88 -16.14 -1.07
CA VAL A 204 4.97 -15.00 -0.99
C VAL A 204 3.78 -15.39 -0.12
N VAL A 205 3.54 -14.61 0.93
CA VAL A 205 2.40 -14.77 1.84
C VAL A 205 1.40 -13.65 1.56
N GLU A 206 0.18 -14.03 1.21
CA GLU A 206 -0.94 -13.09 1.10
C GLU A 206 -1.61 -12.91 2.45
N TRP A 207 -1.64 -11.68 2.94
CA TRP A 207 -2.27 -11.33 4.21
C TRP A 207 -3.71 -10.88 4.04
N GLN A 208 -4.00 -10.20 2.93
CA GLN A 208 -5.34 -9.80 2.55
C GLN A 208 -5.45 -9.44 1.07
N GLY A 209 -6.64 -9.64 0.51
CA GLY A 209 -6.97 -9.22 -0.85
C GLY A 209 -7.35 -7.74 -0.95
N PRO A 210 -7.24 -7.14 -2.15
CA PRO A 210 -7.64 -5.78 -2.43
C PRO A 210 -9.17 -5.65 -2.56
N LYS A 211 -9.67 -4.44 -2.36
CA LYS A 211 -11.01 -4.05 -2.79
C LYS A 211 -10.98 -3.79 -4.30
N GLN A 212 -11.93 -4.38 -5.02
CA GLN A 212 -12.08 -4.13 -6.45
C GLN A 212 -12.85 -2.84 -6.71
N ILE A 213 -12.33 -2.02 -7.61
CA ILE A 213 -12.96 -0.81 -8.14
C ILE A 213 -13.25 -1.05 -9.63
N GLN A 214 -14.43 -0.63 -10.11
CA GLN A 214 -14.79 -0.72 -11.53
C GLN A 214 -14.23 0.48 -12.30
N GLY A 215 -13.88 0.25 -13.57
CA GLY A 215 -13.35 1.29 -14.45
C GLY A 215 -12.29 0.75 -15.39
N ASP A 216 -12.00 1.51 -16.45
CA ASP A 216 -10.89 1.21 -17.36
C ASP A 216 -9.69 2.11 -16.99
N PHE A 217 -8.72 1.53 -16.31
CA PHE A 217 -7.53 2.25 -15.85
C PHE A 217 -6.31 2.03 -16.76
N ILE A 218 -6.43 1.27 -17.85
CA ILE A 218 -5.31 1.04 -18.77
C ILE A 218 -4.89 2.37 -19.43
N GLY A 219 -5.83 3.29 -19.67
CA GLY A 219 -5.55 4.61 -20.25
C GLY A 219 -4.73 5.55 -19.36
N SER A 220 -4.43 5.17 -18.12
CA SER A 220 -3.53 5.94 -17.26
C SER A 220 -2.05 5.67 -17.54
N TYR A 221 -1.73 4.67 -18.37
CA TYR A 221 -0.35 4.23 -18.64
C TYR A 221 0.11 4.64 -20.05
N LYS A 222 1.41 4.96 -20.19
CA LYS A 222 1.99 5.37 -21.49
C LYS A 222 1.90 4.27 -22.55
N GLN A 223 2.01 3.03 -22.12
CA GLN A 223 1.91 1.85 -22.98
C GLN A 223 0.46 1.38 -23.21
N GLU A 224 -0.54 2.26 -23.09
CA GLU A 224 -1.95 1.89 -23.25
C GLU A 224 -2.21 1.06 -24.51
N GLN A 225 -1.77 1.56 -25.67
CA GLN A 225 -2.05 0.92 -26.96
C GLN A 225 -1.41 -0.47 -27.07
N GLU A 226 -0.20 -0.60 -26.53
CA GLU A 226 0.57 -1.84 -26.45
C GLU A 226 -0.13 -2.89 -25.59
N ILE A 227 -0.55 -2.49 -24.39
CA ILE A 227 -1.31 -3.34 -23.46
C ILE A 227 -2.61 -3.81 -24.12
N ARG A 228 -3.38 -2.89 -24.72
CA ARG A 228 -4.64 -3.23 -25.38
C ARG A 228 -4.44 -4.17 -26.57
N ASN A 229 -3.42 -3.95 -27.39
CA ASN A 229 -3.09 -4.82 -28.52
C ASN A 229 -2.69 -6.23 -28.05
N TYR A 230 -1.93 -6.34 -26.97
CA TYR A 230 -1.56 -7.61 -26.36
C TYR A 230 -2.80 -8.36 -25.84
N LEU A 231 -3.66 -7.68 -25.08
CA LEU A 231 -4.90 -8.25 -24.53
C LEU A 231 -5.89 -8.66 -25.63
N ALA A 232 -5.95 -7.92 -26.74
CA ALA A 232 -6.73 -8.26 -27.93
C ALA A 232 -6.09 -9.37 -28.79
N GLY A 233 -4.85 -9.78 -28.47
CA GLY A 233 -4.12 -10.80 -29.20
C GLY A 233 -3.57 -10.38 -30.55
N LYS A 234 -3.50 -9.07 -30.82
CA LYS A 234 -2.92 -8.51 -32.04
C LYS A 234 -1.39 -8.53 -32.03
N THR A 235 -0.79 -8.60 -30.84
CA THR A 235 0.68 -8.58 -30.64
C THR A 235 1.08 -9.69 -29.68
N SER A 236 2.20 -10.38 -29.97
CA SER A 236 2.76 -11.45 -29.14
C SER A 236 3.98 -11.03 -28.32
N GLN A 237 4.67 -9.96 -28.71
CA GLN A 237 5.83 -9.41 -28.00
C GLN A 237 5.39 -8.22 -27.16
N LEU A 238 5.50 -8.30 -25.82
CA LEU A 238 5.48 -7.09 -24.98
C LEU A 238 5.81 -7.28 -23.50
N THR A 239 6.17 -8.48 -23.04
CA THR A 239 6.46 -8.65 -21.60
C THR A 239 7.95 -8.77 -21.35
N ASN A 240 8.59 -7.68 -20.89
CA ASN A 240 9.94 -7.74 -20.31
C ASN A 240 9.99 -8.65 -19.07
N TYR A 241 8.83 -8.93 -18.48
CA TYR A 241 8.65 -9.92 -17.42
C TYR A 241 9.24 -11.31 -17.74
N ALA A 242 9.25 -11.76 -19.00
CA ALA A 242 9.91 -13.02 -19.37
C ALA A 242 11.44 -12.97 -19.15
N SER A 243 12.05 -11.81 -19.41
CA SER A 243 13.47 -11.55 -19.13
C SER A 243 13.75 -11.50 -17.62
N CYS A 244 12.83 -10.94 -16.84
CA CYS A 244 12.90 -10.95 -15.37
C CYS A 244 12.77 -12.37 -14.78
N LEU A 245 11.93 -13.23 -15.37
CA LEU A 245 11.79 -14.63 -14.97
C LEU A 245 13.09 -15.43 -15.16
N HIS A 246 13.93 -15.09 -16.14
CA HIS A 246 15.20 -15.78 -16.35
C HIS A 246 16.19 -15.53 -15.20
N PHE A 247 16.08 -14.40 -14.50
CA PHE A 247 16.81 -14.12 -13.27
C PHE A 247 16.46 -15.12 -12.14
N LYS A 248 15.21 -15.61 -12.11
CA LYS A 248 14.75 -16.60 -11.13
C LYS A 248 15.40 -17.98 -11.32
N ASN A 249 15.62 -18.43 -12.55
CA ASN A 249 16.36 -19.69 -12.78
C ASN A 249 17.80 -19.60 -12.24
N LYS A 250 18.38 -18.39 -12.21
CA LYS A 250 19.70 -18.11 -11.63
C LYS A 250 19.67 -18.05 -10.10
N LEU A 251 18.56 -17.62 -9.49
CA LEU A 251 18.37 -17.64 -8.03
C LEU A 251 17.97 -19.03 -7.50
N GLN A 252 17.13 -19.77 -8.23
CA GLN A 252 16.78 -21.16 -7.90
C GLN A 252 17.97 -22.09 -8.06
N THR A 253 18.92 -21.85 -8.97
CA THR A 253 20.18 -22.63 -8.99
C THR A 253 21.06 -22.39 -7.77
N VAL A 254 20.85 -21.30 -7.02
CA VAL A 254 21.52 -21.04 -5.73
C VAL A 254 20.73 -21.62 -4.55
N ALA A 255 19.39 -21.72 -4.66
CA ALA A 255 18.50 -22.20 -3.58
C ALA A 255 18.08 -23.69 -3.70
N CYS A 256 18.32 -24.36 -4.83
CA CYS A 256 18.03 -25.78 -5.03
C CYS A 256 19.05 -26.68 -4.31
N LYS A 257 19.05 -26.62 -2.98
CA LYS A 257 19.55 -27.68 -2.09
C LYS A 257 18.52 -28.18 -1.09
N ASN A 258 17.24 -27.79 -1.18
CA ASN A 258 16.19 -28.45 -0.40
C ASN A 258 14.82 -28.37 -1.10
N PRO A 259 14.22 -29.52 -1.47
CA PRO A 259 12.90 -29.54 -2.06
C PRO A 259 11.80 -29.53 -0.98
N LEU A 260 10.86 -28.61 -1.17
CA LEU A 260 9.42 -28.74 -0.85
C LEU A 260 9.05 -29.18 0.59
N SER A 261 8.57 -28.22 1.39
CA SER A 261 7.56 -28.52 2.41
C SER A 261 6.44 -27.47 2.42
N LYS A 262 5.24 -28.00 2.14
CA LYS A 262 3.89 -27.61 2.56
C LYS A 262 3.64 -26.13 2.91
N VAL A 263 2.87 -25.48 2.04
CA VAL A 263 2.06 -24.30 2.37
C VAL A 263 0.91 -24.75 3.27
N SER A 264 1.01 -24.49 4.57
CA SER A 264 -0.14 -24.47 5.48
C SER A 264 -0.62 -23.03 5.62
N VAL A 265 -1.79 -22.73 5.06
CA VAL A 265 -2.53 -21.51 5.37
C VAL A 265 -3.14 -21.71 6.77
N PRO A 266 -2.81 -20.90 7.79
CA PRO A 266 -3.58 -20.90 9.02
C PRO A 266 -4.98 -20.37 8.69
N VAL A 267 -5.98 -21.23 8.86
CA VAL A 267 -7.38 -20.81 8.95
C VAL A 267 -7.51 -20.06 10.27
N ILE A 268 -7.85 -18.78 10.20
CA ILE A 268 -8.29 -17.97 11.35
C ILE A 268 -9.78 -18.19 11.53
#